data_AF-A0A967PTY1-F1
#
_entry.id   AF-A0A967PTY1-F1
#
_cell.length_a   1.000
_cell.length_b   1.000
_cell.length_c   1.000
_cell.angle_alpha   90.00
_cell.angle_beta   90.00
_cell.angle_gamma   90.00
#
_symmetry.space_group_name_H-M   'P 1'
#
loop_
_entity.id
_entity.type
_entity.pdbx_description
1 polymer ?
#
loop_
_entity_poly.entity_id
_entity_poly.type
_entity_poly.pdbx_seq_one_letter_code
_entity_poly.pdbx_strand_id
1 'polypeptide(L)'
;MRAFYEELRGDVAGMPGVTEVGTVTTLFLSALPNMGRITVEARPEAFEETGEFPVVQDAASPGLFEALGMEIVAGRGVDETDGGDASAVAVVNETFARIFLPGLDPVGQRFRWGAPTDEEPTWISIVGVAEDARRSGLDRPVRPSAFLPAAQAPQHRAEVLVRTIGDPLALVPAIRTLIRDIDPELPMTRVRTLEQAMSDSLAQRRFVSWLLAVFAAAAMALAAVGIFGVMAYVVGQRTREIGIRVALGAERTSILTGTLREGLAHAGLGLALGVVASLVLT
;
A
#
# COMPACT_ATOMS: atom_id res chain seq x y z
N MET A 1 29.82 0.37 3.39
CA MET A 1 28.34 0.37 3.38
C MET A 1 27.74 -0.52 4.46
N ARG A 2 28.05 -1.83 4.54
CA ARG A 2 27.57 -2.68 5.65
C ARG A 2 27.98 -2.17 7.04
N ALA A 3 29.29 -1.96 7.25
CA ALA A 3 29.81 -1.42 8.51
C ALA A 3 29.18 -0.08 8.89
N PHE A 4 28.93 0.80 7.92
CA PHE A 4 28.24 2.08 8.13
C PHE A 4 26.84 1.89 8.73
N TYR A 5 26.00 1.00 8.17
CA TYR A 5 24.65 0.78 8.68
C TYR A 5 24.64 0.04 10.03
N GLU A 6 25.62 -0.84 10.27
CA GLU A 6 25.80 -1.50 11.57
C GLU A 6 26.19 -0.49 12.67
N GLU A 7 27.17 0.37 12.39
CA GLU A 7 27.63 1.45 13.29
C GLU A 7 26.52 2.47 13.56
N LEU A 8 25.88 2.98 12.49
CA LEU A 8 24.76 3.92 12.61
C LEU A 8 23.60 3.33 13.42
N ARG A 9 23.26 2.05 13.21
CA ARG A 9 22.21 1.39 14.00
C ARG A 9 22.60 1.31 15.48
N GLY A 10 23.84 0.96 15.79
CA GLY A 10 24.35 0.91 17.16
C GLY A 10 24.27 2.26 17.86
N ASP A 11 24.73 3.32 17.20
CA ASP A 11 24.74 4.68 17.76
C ASP A 11 23.32 5.23 17.96
N VAL A 12 22.42 5.00 17.00
CA VAL A 12 21.02 5.44 17.08
C VAL A 12 20.27 4.67 18.18
N ALA A 13 20.54 3.37 18.35
CA ALA A 13 19.94 2.57 19.42
C ALA A 13 20.34 3.07 20.81
N GLY A 14 21.52 3.70 20.96
CA GLY A 14 21.97 4.32 22.21
C GLY A 14 21.33 5.68 22.52
N MET A 15 20.53 6.27 21.62
CA MET A 15 19.95 7.59 21.82
C MET A 15 18.79 7.58 22.83
N PRO A 16 18.68 8.59 23.71
CA PRO A 16 17.53 8.74 24.59
C PRO A 16 16.20 8.82 23.82
N GLY A 17 15.22 8.01 24.23
CA GLY A 17 13.89 7.98 23.62
C GLY A 17 13.74 6.99 22.46
N VAL A 18 14.84 6.47 21.90
CA VAL A 18 14.82 5.36 20.94
C VAL A 18 14.52 4.07 21.68
N THR A 19 13.64 3.25 21.10
CA THR A 19 13.23 1.95 21.65
C THR A 19 13.71 0.82 20.78
N GLU A 20 13.56 0.94 19.45
CA GLU A 20 13.98 -0.09 18.50
C GLU A 20 14.56 0.58 17.26
N VAL A 21 15.56 -0.07 16.65
CA VAL A 21 16.18 0.38 15.40
C VAL A 21 16.38 -0.81 14.49
N GLY A 22 16.00 -0.66 13.24
CA GLY A 22 16.26 -1.66 12.21
C GLY A 22 16.54 -1.00 10.86
N THR A 23 17.09 -1.77 9.95
CA THR A 23 17.30 -1.35 8.57
C THR A 23 16.66 -2.34 7.62
N VAL A 24 16.17 -1.82 6.51
CA VAL A 24 15.67 -2.65 5.41
C VAL A 24 16.11 -2.07 4.07
N THR A 25 16.19 -2.89 3.04
CA THR A 25 16.49 -2.42 1.68
C THR A 25 15.43 -1.46 1.14
N THR A 26 14.15 -1.86 1.24
CA THR A 26 13.05 -1.08 0.67
C THR A 26 11.86 -1.03 1.62
N LEU A 27 11.72 0.07 2.38
CA LEU A 27 10.58 0.23 3.26
C LEU A 27 9.43 0.97 2.57
N PHE A 28 8.50 0.21 1.98
CA PHE A 28 7.20 0.66 1.45
C PHE A 28 7.21 1.75 0.34
N LEU A 29 6.38 1.49 -0.68
CA LEU A 29 5.70 2.49 -1.53
C LEU A 29 6.53 3.34 -2.53
N SER A 30 7.87 3.27 -2.57
CA SER A 30 8.65 4.16 -3.47
C SER A 30 9.66 3.50 -4.41
N ALA A 31 10.07 2.25 -4.17
CA ALA A 31 10.97 1.53 -5.07
C ALA A 31 10.31 0.25 -5.58
N LEU A 32 10.67 -0.15 -6.80
CA LEU A 32 10.32 -1.48 -7.31
C LEU A 32 10.96 -2.51 -6.37
N PRO A 33 10.17 -3.34 -5.67
CA PRO A 33 10.72 -4.35 -4.78
C PRO A 33 11.61 -5.28 -5.60
N ASN A 34 12.74 -5.70 -5.02
CA ASN A 34 13.50 -6.78 -5.63
C ASN A 34 12.63 -8.03 -5.56
N MET A 35 12.41 -8.66 -6.71
CA MET A 35 11.37 -9.64 -6.90
C MET A 35 11.93 -10.79 -7.72
N GLY A 36 11.81 -11.99 -7.19
CA GLY A 36 12.43 -13.17 -7.78
C GLY A 36 11.47 -14.34 -7.86
N ARG A 37 11.70 -15.18 -8.87
CA ARG A 37 11.23 -16.56 -8.85
C ARG A 37 11.97 -17.32 -7.76
N ILE A 38 11.27 -18.22 -7.09
CA ILE A 38 11.86 -19.14 -6.12
C ILE A 38 11.54 -20.60 -6.49
N THR A 39 12.35 -21.50 -5.93
CA THR A 39 12.09 -22.93 -5.88
C THR A 39 12.15 -23.37 -4.42
N VAL A 40 11.13 -24.08 -3.93
CA VAL A 40 11.08 -24.63 -2.56
C VAL A 40 11.45 -26.11 -2.60
N GLU A 41 12.34 -26.55 -1.71
CA GLU A 41 12.86 -27.93 -1.71
C GLU A 41 11.73 -28.96 -1.57
N ALA A 42 10.83 -28.73 -0.62
CA ALA A 42 9.68 -29.61 -0.39
C ALA A 42 8.64 -29.58 -1.52
N ARG A 43 8.60 -28.52 -2.33
CA ARG A 43 7.64 -28.33 -3.43
C ARG A 43 8.26 -27.58 -4.62
N PRO A 44 9.07 -28.26 -5.46
CA PRO A 44 9.81 -27.60 -6.54
C PRO A 44 8.94 -26.88 -7.59
N GLU A 45 7.71 -27.36 -7.82
CA GLU A 45 6.77 -26.82 -8.81
C GLU A 45 5.81 -25.76 -8.24
N ALA A 46 5.87 -25.46 -6.93
CA ALA A 46 4.90 -24.57 -6.26
C ALA A 46 4.80 -23.18 -6.89
N PHE A 47 5.90 -22.65 -7.45
CA PHE A 47 5.91 -21.37 -8.14
C PHE A 47 5.12 -21.38 -9.46
N GLU A 48 5.15 -22.50 -10.18
CA GLU A 48 4.45 -22.63 -11.47
C GLU A 48 2.94 -22.86 -11.24
N GLU A 49 2.59 -23.59 -10.18
CA GLU A 49 1.19 -23.82 -9.78
C GLU A 49 0.48 -22.53 -9.32
N THR A 50 1.21 -21.61 -8.69
CA THR A 50 0.62 -20.42 -8.04
C THR A 50 0.51 -19.20 -8.96
N GLY A 51 1.02 -19.27 -10.19
CA GLY A 51 0.77 -18.27 -11.23
C GLY A 51 1.56 -16.97 -11.08
N GLU A 52 2.89 -17.07 -10.99
CA GLU A 52 3.83 -15.92 -10.98
C GLU A 52 3.55 -14.87 -9.88
N PHE A 53 3.54 -15.28 -8.62
CA PHE A 53 3.75 -14.32 -7.52
C PHE A 53 5.25 -14.20 -7.26
N PRO A 54 5.96 -13.24 -7.88
CA PRO A 54 7.37 -13.06 -7.55
C PRO A 54 7.48 -12.73 -6.06
N VAL A 55 8.38 -13.44 -5.39
CA VAL A 55 8.64 -13.25 -3.96
C VAL A 55 9.45 -11.98 -3.81
N VAL A 56 8.98 -11.11 -2.92
CA VAL A 56 9.72 -9.89 -2.56
C VAL A 56 10.92 -10.28 -1.72
N GLN A 57 12.10 -9.82 -2.13
CA GLN A 57 13.34 -9.97 -1.38
C GLN A 57 13.72 -8.65 -0.73
N ASP A 58 13.90 -8.66 0.59
CA ASP A 58 14.49 -7.56 1.33
C ASP A 58 15.65 -8.05 2.19
N ALA A 59 16.68 -7.22 2.31
CA ALA A 59 17.68 -7.38 3.35
C ALA A 59 17.18 -6.68 4.62
N ALA A 60 17.21 -7.37 5.75
CA ALA A 60 16.71 -6.92 7.05
C ALA A 60 17.83 -7.02 8.10
N SER A 61 17.97 -6.00 8.94
CA SER A 61 18.84 -6.11 10.12
C SER A 61 18.08 -6.70 11.30
N PRO A 62 18.82 -7.14 12.35
CA PRO A 62 18.24 -7.33 13.67
C PRO A 62 17.48 -6.06 14.12
N GLY A 63 16.38 -6.24 14.85
CA GLY A 63 15.51 -5.15 15.34
C GLY A 63 14.51 -4.58 14.32
N LEU A 64 14.51 -5.05 13.06
CA LEU A 64 13.60 -4.53 12.03
C LEU A 64 12.13 -4.82 12.36
N PHE A 65 11.81 -6.05 12.75
CA PHE A 65 10.42 -6.46 12.97
C PHE A 65 9.83 -5.74 14.18
N GLU A 66 10.63 -5.55 15.23
CA GLU A 66 10.31 -4.80 16.44
C GLU A 66 10.14 -3.31 16.13
N ALA A 67 11.05 -2.72 15.34
CA ALA A 67 10.95 -1.34 14.86
C ALA A 67 9.68 -1.11 14.02
N LEU A 68 9.22 -2.12 13.28
CA LEU A 68 7.96 -2.12 12.54
C LEU A 68 6.73 -2.49 13.37
N GLY A 69 6.92 -3.21 14.47
CA GLY A 69 5.84 -3.72 15.31
C GLY A 69 5.16 -4.92 14.66
N MET A 70 5.90 -5.67 13.85
CA MET A 70 5.47 -6.93 13.26
C MET A 70 5.80 -8.08 14.22
N GLU A 71 4.83 -8.96 14.44
CA GLU A 71 5.04 -10.15 15.26
C GLU A 71 5.76 -11.26 14.47
N ILE A 72 6.61 -12.04 15.15
CA ILE A 72 7.14 -13.29 14.62
C ILE A 72 6.19 -14.43 15.05
N VAL A 73 5.41 -14.92 14.10
CA VAL A 73 4.38 -15.94 14.28
C VAL A 73 4.98 -17.32 14.57
N ALA A 74 6.14 -17.63 13.99
CA ALA A 74 6.85 -18.89 14.21
C ALA A 74 8.36 -18.71 14.09
N GLY A 75 9.13 -19.52 14.84
CA GLY A 75 10.59 -19.49 14.81
C GLY A 75 11.16 -18.22 15.44
N ARG A 76 12.09 -17.56 14.75
CA ARG A 76 12.74 -16.32 15.22
C ARG A 76 12.89 -15.28 14.11
N GLY A 77 13.07 -14.03 14.52
CA GLY A 77 13.49 -12.95 13.62
C GLY A 77 14.95 -13.09 13.16
N VAL A 78 15.41 -12.11 12.39
CA VAL A 78 16.83 -11.95 12.05
C VAL A 78 17.60 -11.53 13.30
N ASP A 79 18.73 -12.18 13.57
CA ASP A 79 19.58 -11.89 14.73
C ASP A 79 21.05 -11.61 14.33
N GLU A 80 21.87 -11.21 15.32
CA GLU A 80 23.28 -10.88 15.10
C GLU A 80 24.14 -12.11 14.73
N THR A 81 23.64 -13.33 14.99
CA THR A 81 24.35 -14.58 14.65
C THR A 81 24.20 -14.96 13.18
N ASP A 82 23.24 -14.36 12.47
CA ASP A 82 23.00 -14.53 11.04
C ASP A 82 24.00 -13.72 10.17
N GLY A 83 25.28 -13.79 10.53
CA GLY A 83 26.37 -13.11 9.85
C GLY A 83 26.65 -13.63 8.43
N GLY A 84 27.58 -12.97 7.73
CA GLY A 84 27.95 -13.31 6.35
C GLY A 84 28.58 -14.70 6.18
N ASP A 85 29.27 -15.20 7.22
CA ASP A 85 29.88 -16.53 7.23
C ASP A 85 28.94 -17.63 7.78
N ALA A 86 27.75 -17.24 8.23
CA ALA A 86 26.75 -18.18 8.74
C ALA A 86 26.03 -18.91 7.58
N SER A 87 25.27 -19.95 7.92
CA SER A 87 24.39 -20.59 6.94
C SER A 87 23.39 -19.58 6.40
N ALA A 88 23.08 -19.67 5.10
CA ALA A 88 22.11 -18.77 4.47
C ALA A 88 20.72 -18.99 5.06
N VAL A 89 20.12 -17.94 5.61
CA VAL A 89 18.81 -17.99 6.27
C VAL A 89 17.91 -16.85 5.81
N ALA A 90 16.60 -17.01 6.03
CA ALA A 90 15.63 -15.95 5.85
C ALA A 90 14.44 -16.09 6.81
N VAL A 91 13.82 -14.96 7.11
CA VAL A 91 12.47 -14.90 7.69
C VAL A 91 11.49 -14.68 6.55
N VAL A 92 10.39 -15.41 6.50
CA VAL A 92 9.34 -15.22 5.47
C VAL A 92 8.08 -14.63 6.09
N ASN A 93 7.13 -14.13 5.31
CA ASN A 93 5.83 -13.75 5.87
C ASN A 93 4.79 -14.90 5.82
N GLU A 94 3.68 -14.73 6.54
CA GLU A 94 2.57 -15.70 6.54
C GLU A 94 2.05 -16.00 5.13
N THR A 95 1.96 -14.99 4.26
CA THR A 95 1.54 -15.20 2.85
C THR A 95 2.50 -16.14 2.10
N PHE A 96 3.81 -16.03 2.32
CA PHE A 96 4.78 -16.96 1.73
C PHE A 96 4.53 -18.39 2.21
N ALA A 97 4.42 -18.59 3.53
CA ALA A 97 4.22 -19.91 4.11
C ALA A 97 2.91 -20.54 3.59
N ARG A 98 1.83 -19.75 3.53
CA ARG A 98 0.52 -20.20 3.05
C ARG A 98 0.51 -20.59 1.57
N ILE A 99 1.24 -19.87 0.72
CA ILE A 99 1.28 -20.11 -0.73
C ILE A 99 2.21 -21.27 -1.07
N PHE A 100 3.43 -21.27 -0.54
CA PHE A 100 4.49 -22.19 -0.98
C PHE A 100 4.64 -23.43 -0.09
N LEU A 101 4.17 -23.37 1.15
CA LEU A 101 4.32 -24.43 2.16
C LEU A 101 2.97 -24.81 2.81
N PRO A 102 1.87 -25.00 2.03
CA PRO A 102 0.57 -25.31 2.62
C PRO A 102 0.60 -26.64 3.36
N GLY A 103 0.23 -26.63 4.65
CA GLY A 103 0.19 -27.82 5.50
C GLY A 103 1.56 -28.33 5.98
N LEU A 104 2.65 -27.60 5.71
CA LEU A 104 3.98 -27.90 6.24
C LEU A 104 4.35 -26.91 7.35
N ASP A 105 5.17 -27.34 8.30
CA ASP A 105 5.86 -26.40 9.19
C ASP A 105 6.90 -25.62 8.36
N PRO A 106 6.77 -24.29 8.24
CA PRO A 106 7.66 -23.51 7.41
C PRO A 106 9.08 -23.39 7.99
N VAL A 107 9.25 -23.49 9.31
CA VAL A 107 10.56 -23.34 9.94
C VAL A 107 11.41 -24.58 9.66
N GLY A 108 12.67 -24.36 9.25
CA GLY A 108 13.61 -25.41 8.83
C GLY A 108 13.46 -25.84 7.37
N GLN A 109 12.41 -25.43 6.68
CA GLN A 109 12.29 -25.64 5.23
C GLN A 109 13.26 -24.76 4.47
N ARG A 110 13.58 -25.15 3.24
CA ARG A 110 14.58 -24.46 2.41
C ARG A 110 13.98 -24.03 1.08
N PHE A 111 14.39 -22.86 0.63
CA PHE A 111 14.09 -22.36 -0.70
C PHE A 111 15.35 -21.78 -1.33
N ARG A 112 15.28 -21.52 -2.62
CA ARG A 112 16.34 -20.86 -3.37
C ARG A 112 15.74 -19.92 -4.39
N TRP A 113 16.52 -18.93 -4.81
CA TRP A 113 16.15 -18.09 -5.94
C TRP A 113 16.37 -18.83 -7.26
N GLY A 114 15.59 -18.48 -8.28
CA GLY A 114 15.70 -19.05 -9.63
C GLY A 114 14.84 -20.30 -9.87
N ALA A 115 15.00 -20.87 -11.07
CA ALA A 115 14.27 -22.02 -11.55
C ALA A 115 14.93 -23.34 -11.11
N PRO A 116 14.18 -24.46 -11.01
CA PRO A 116 14.69 -25.76 -10.58
C PRO A 116 15.94 -26.26 -11.35
N THR A 117 16.15 -25.78 -12.56
CA THR A 117 17.23 -26.18 -13.48
C THR A 117 18.53 -25.38 -13.33
N ASP A 118 18.57 -24.32 -12.53
CA ASP A 118 19.79 -23.50 -12.35
C ASP A 118 20.89 -24.30 -11.62
N GLU A 119 22.13 -24.27 -12.16
CA GLU A 119 23.18 -25.27 -11.86
C GLU A 119 23.83 -25.14 -10.47
N GLU A 120 23.82 -23.98 -9.81
CA GLU A 120 24.42 -23.81 -8.46
C GLU A 120 23.64 -22.82 -7.57
N PRO A 121 22.50 -23.23 -7.01
CA PRO A 121 21.70 -22.32 -6.21
C PRO A 121 22.01 -22.43 -4.71
N THR A 122 22.32 -21.30 -4.09
CA THR A 122 22.45 -21.21 -2.62
C THR A 122 21.08 -21.43 -1.98
N TRP A 123 20.93 -22.56 -1.29
CA TRP A 123 19.74 -22.87 -0.50
C TRP A 123 19.70 -22.05 0.78
N ILE A 124 18.57 -21.39 1.00
CA ILE A 124 18.27 -20.51 2.12
C ILE A 124 17.30 -21.23 3.05
N SER A 125 17.66 -21.34 4.34
CA SER A 125 16.81 -21.99 5.34
C SER A 125 15.87 -20.99 6.00
N ILE A 126 14.61 -21.34 6.16
CA ILE A 126 13.61 -20.51 6.81
C ILE A 126 13.77 -20.65 8.31
N VAL A 127 14.13 -19.56 9.00
CA VAL A 127 14.32 -19.55 10.47
C VAL A 127 13.15 -18.95 11.22
N GLY A 128 12.24 -18.28 10.52
CA GLY A 128 11.01 -17.77 11.11
C GLY A 128 9.98 -17.27 10.11
N VAL A 129 8.80 -16.99 10.64
CA VAL A 129 7.66 -16.44 9.93
C VAL A 129 7.20 -15.18 10.63
N ALA A 130 7.19 -14.05 9.91
CA ALA A 130 6.67 -12.78 10.38
C ALA A 130 5.20 -12.59 9.92
N GLU A 131 4.45 -11.79 10.67
CA GLU A 131 3.09 -11.37 10.33
C GLU A 131 3.04 -10.71 8.94
N ASP A 132 1.90 -10.84 8.26
CA ASP A 132 1.66 -10.16 6.99
C ASP A 132 1.55 -8.63 7.13
N ALA A 133 2.46 -7.89 6.49
CA ALA A 133 2.36 -6.43 6.34
C ALA A 133 1.87 -6.01 4.94
N ARG A 134 0.98 -5.03 4.86
CA ARG A 134 0.47 -4.51 3.56
C ARG A 134 1.47 -3.58 2.89
N ARG A 135 2.41 -4.17 2.12
CA ARG A 135 3.55 -3.42 1.54
C ARG A 135 3.31 -2.64 0.26
N SER A 136 2.29 -3.02 -0.49
CA SER A 136 2.03 -2.48 -1.83
C SER A 136 0.78 -1.60 -1.91
N GLY A 137 0.24 -1.17 -0.77
CA GLY A 137 -1.03 -0.44 -0.65
C GLY A 137 -2.10 -1.26 0.07
N LEU A 138 -3.11 -0.56 0.62
CA LEU A 138 -4.19 -1.19 1.38
C LEU A 138 -5.17 -2.00 0.51
N ASP A 139 -5.26 -1.67 -0.77
CA ASP A 139 -6.16 -2.25 -1.78
C ASP A 139 -5.54 -3.42 -2.55
N ARG A 140 -4.25 -3.69 -2.36
CA ARG A 140 -3.56 -4.80 -3.01
C ARG A 140 -3.42 -5.98 -2.06
N PRO A 141 -3.44 -7.23 -2.58
CA PRO A 141 -3.14 -8.39 -1.77
C PRO A 141 -1.72 -8.29 -1.20
N VAL A 142 -1.53 -8.86 -0.02
CA VAL A 142 -0.19 -9.05 0.55
C VAL A 142 0.58 -10.00 -0.36
N ARG A 143 1.84 -9.68 -0.64
CA ARG A 143 2.72 -10.50 -1.47
C ARG A 143 3.57 -11.41 -0.60
N PRO A 144 3.94 -12.61 -1.08
CA PRO A 144 4.94 -13.42 -0.41
C PRO A 144 6.27 -12.65 -0.36
N SER A 145 6.89 -12.62 0.82
CA SER A 145 8.10 -11.86 1.09
C SER A 145 9.10 -12.70 1.87
N ALA A 146 10.38 -12.55 1.54
CA ALA A 146 11.52 -13.14 2.24
C ALA A 146 12.49 -12.02 2.66
N PHE A 147 12.81 -12.01 3.95
CA PHE A 147 13.71 -11.09 4.63
C PHE A 147 15.02 -11.83 4.92
N LEU A 148 16.07 -11.50 4.18
CA LEU A 148 17.40 -12.05 4.39
C LEU A 148 18.17 -11.18 5.38
N PRO A 149 19.06 -11.74 6.20
CA PRO A 149 19.96 -10.94 7.03
C PRO A 149 20.76 -9.95 6.18
N ALA A 150 20.80 -8.69 6.59
CA ALA A 150 21.55 -7.63 5.90
C ALA A 150 23.06 -7.96 5.79
N ALA A 151 23.57 -8.76 6.73
CA ALA A 151 24.94 -9.27 6.71
C ALA A 151 25.22 -10.25 5.55
N GLN A 152 24.21 -10.99 5.09
CA GLN A 152 24.28 -11.98 4.02
C GLN A 152 23.86 -11.41 2.66
N ALA A 153 23.05 -10.36 2.65
CA ALA A 153 22.56 -9.70 1.45
C ALA A 153 22.91 -8.20 1.45
N PRO A 154 24.21 -7.83 1.41
CA PRO A 154 24.63 -6.43 1.50
C PRO A 154 24.03 -5.59 0.37
N GLN A 155 23.42 -4.46 0.73
CA GLN A 155 22.77 -3.56 -0.22
C GLN A 155 23.49 -2.21 -0.31
N HIS A 156 23.43 -1.60 -1.49
CA HIS A 156 23.93 -0.25 -1.72
C HIS A 156 23.01 0.85 -1.17
N ARG A 157 21.79 0.48 -0.77
CA ARG A 157 20.80 1.37 -0.18
C ARG A 157 20.01 0.63 0.89
N ALA A 158 19.88 1.24 2.05
CA ALA A 158 18.97 0.82 3.10
C ALA A 158 18.24 2.04 3.69
N GLU A 159 17.02 1.81 4.14
CA GLU A 159 16.22 2.74 4.91
C GLU A 159 16.38 2.36 6.39
N VAL A 160 16.65 3.37 7.22
CA VAL A 160 16.81 3.20 8.67
C VAL A 160 15.49 3.53 9.34
N LEU A 161 15.01 2.59 10.14
CA LEU A 161 13.79 2.69 10.90
C LEU A 161 14.15 2.90 12.35
N VAL A 162 13.49 3.88 12.95
CA VAL A 162 13.68 4.24 14.35
C VAL A 162 12.32 4.30 15.00
N ARG A 163 12.09 3.42 15.97
CA ARG A 163 10.93 3.51 16.86
C ARG A 163 11.32 4.31 18.08
N THR A 164 10.50 5.29 18.43
CA THR A 164 10.78 6.23 19.52
C THR A 164 9.53 6.55 20.32
N ILE A 165 9.72 6.98 21.56
CA ILE A 165 8.68 7.46 22.47
C ILE A 165 8.64 8.99 22.38
N GLY A 166 7.49 9.56 22.02
CA GLY A 166 7.32 11.01 21.88
C GLY A 166 7.27 11.46 20.43
N ASP A 167 7.79 12.66 20.13
CA ASP A 167 7.84 13.21 18.77
C ASP A 167 8.95 12.54 17.94
N PRO A 168 8.61 11.76 16.88
CA PRO A 168 9.62 11.08 16.07
C PRO A 168 10.56 12.02 15.32
N LEU A 169 10.10 13.22 14.99
CA LEU A 169 10.89 14.17 14.22
C LEU A 169 11.91 14.94 15.09
N ALA A 170 11.77 14.89 16.42
CA ALA A 170 12.70 15.52 17.35
C ALA A 170 14.09 14.87 17.35
N LEU A 171 14.20 13.59 16.97
CA LEU A 171 15.49 12.87 16.87
C LEU A 171 16.27 13.19 15.60
N VAL A 172 15.62 13.73 14.57
CA VAL A 172 16.20 13.94 13.24
C VAL A 172 17.47 14.79 13.26
N PRO A 173 17.55 15.92 14.00
CA PRO A 173 18.78 16.71 14.07
C PRO A 173 19.95 15.93 14.67
N ALA A 174 19.71 15.08 15.67
CA ALA A 174 20.75 14.29 16.32
C ALA A 174 21.25 13.17 15.39
N ILE A 175 20.34 12.44 14.75
CA ILE A 175 20.66 11.42 13.75
C ILE A 175 21.43 12.04 12.57
N ARG A 176 21.08 13.26 12.15
CA ARG A 176 21.79 13.98 11.09
C ARG A 176 23.23 14.32 11.46
N THR A 177 23.49 14.65 12.72
CA THR A 177 24.85 14.88 13.19
C THR A 177 25.64 13.59 13.18
N LEU A 178 25.10 12.49 13.71
CA LEU A 178 25.76 11.17 13.64
C LEU A 178 26.12 10.77 12.21
N ILE A 179 25.16 10.87 11.27
CA ILE A 179 25.42 10.50 9.87
C ILE A 179 26.56 11.33 9.29
N ARG A 180 26.62 12.64 9.58
CA ARG A 180 27.72 13.51 9.11
C ARG A 180 29.05 13.18 9.76
N ASP A 181 29.06 12.73 11.02
CA ASP A 181 30.27 12.36 11.73
C ASP A 181 30.85 11.03 11.21
N ILE A 182 29.99 10.09 10.83
CA ILE A 182 30.39 8.81 10.22
C ILE A 182 30.81 9.02 8.75
N ASP A 183 29.98 9.72 7.96
CA ASP A 183 30.27 10.01 6.54
C ASP A 183 29.61 11.34 6.10
N PRO A 184 30.39 12.42 5.93
CA PRO A 184 29.86 13.73 5.55
C PRO A 184 29.35 13.81 4.11
N GLU A 185 29.69 12.84 3.25
CA GLU A 185 29.25 12.80 1.85
C GLU A 185 27.88 12.15 1.69
N LEU A 186 27.34 11.48 2.72
CA LEU A 186 26.04 10.80 2.67
C LEU A 186 24.88 11.76 2.97
N PRO A 187 24.00 12.06 1.98
CA PRO A 187 22.83 12.87 2.23
C PRO A 187 21.76 12.06 2.97
N MET A 188 21.26 12.61 4.09
CA MET A 188 19.98 12.16 4.65
C MET A 188 18.84 12.54 3.70
N THR A 189 18.40 11.57 2.90
CA THR A 189 17.30 11.78 1.96
C THR A 189 15.99 11.23 2.53
N ARG A 190 14.90 11.97 2.34
CA ARG A 190 13.51 11.56 2.67
C ARG A 190 13.29 11.10 4.12
N VAL A 191 13.51 12.01 5.06
CA VAL A 191 13.07 11.83 6.46
C VAL A 191 11.56 12.06 6.56
N ARG A 192 10.83 11.06 7.04
CA ARG A 192 9.38 11.09 7.23
C ARG A 192 8.94 10.07 8.27
N THR A 193 7.81 10.31 8.92
CA THR A 193 7.18 9.29 9.77
C THR A 193 6.48 8.22 8.91
N LEU A 194 6.15 7.07 9.50
CA LEU A 194 5.43 6.01 8.78
C LEU A 194 4.02 6.48 8.37
N GLU A 195 3.38 7.32 9.18
CA GLU A 195 2.08 7.94 8.88
C GLU A 195 2.18 8.88 7.68
N GLN A 196 3.23 9.70 7.61
CA GLN A 196 3.51 10.55 6.45
C GLN A 196 3.74 9.70 5.20
N ALA A 197 4.54 8.64 5.29
CA ALA A 197 4.78 7.72 4.18
C ALA A 197 3.48 7.05 3.69
N MET A 198 2.59 6.64 4.60
CA MET A 198 1.25 6.13 4.24
C MET A 198 0.38 7.20 3.59
N SER A 199 0.34 8.42 4.13
CA SER A 199 -0.44 9.53 3.57
C SER A 199 0.02 9.90 2.16
N ASP A 200 1.34 9.94 1.92
CA ASP A 200 1.93 10.23 0.61
C ASP A 200 1.50 9.20 -0.44
N SER A 201 1.43 7.91 -0.08
CA SER A 201 0.97 6.87 -1.01
C SER A 201 -0.48 7.01 -1.45
N LEU A 202 -1.31 7.66 -0.63
CA LEU A 202 -2.71 7.93 -0.93
C LEU A 202 -2.91 9.27 -1.65
N ALA A 203 -1.89 10.15 -1.68
CA ALA A 203 -1.99 11.49 -2.26
C ALA A 203 -2.34 11.45 -3.76
N GLN A 204 -1.68 10.58 -4.53
CA GLN A 204 -1.96 10.42 -5.97
C GLN A 204 -3.41 9.96 -6.22
N ARG A 205 -3.91 9.03 -5.39
CA ARG A 205 -5.29 8.53 -5.49
C ARG A 205 -6.32 9.61 -5.15
N ARG A 206 -6.04 10.40 -4.10
CA ARG A 206 -6.87 11.56 -3.72
C ARG A 206 -6.92 12.58 -4.85
N PHE A 207 -5.81 12.84 -5.52
CA PHE A 207 -5.77 13.76 -6.67
C PHE A 207 -6.66 13.29 -7.82
N VAL A 208 -6.56 12.02 -8.23
CA VAL A 208 -7.41 11.44 -9.28
C VAL A 208 -8.89 11.46 -8.86
N SER A 209 -9.19 11.12 -7.60
CA SER A 209 -10.56 11.14 -7.08
C SER A 209 -11.15 12.55 -7.10
N TRP A 210 -10.36 13.57 -6.75
CA TRP A 210 -10.75 14.97 -6.85
C TRP A 210 -11.03 15.38 -8.29
N LEU A 211 -10.18 14.98 -9.23
CA LEU A 211 -10.38 15.29 -10.65
C LEU A 211 -11.67 14.65 -11.20
N LEU A 212 -11.92 13.39 -10.86
CA LEU A 212 -13.17 12.70 -11.19
C LEU A 212 -14.38 13.37 -10.55
N ALA A 213 -14.29 13.81 -9.29
CA ALA A 213 -15.35 14.53 -8.61
C ALA A 213 -15.68 15.85 -9.30
N VAL A 214 -14.67 16.60 -9.77
CA VAL A 214 -14.87 17.83 -10.54
C VAL A 214 -15.56 17.54 -11.89
N PHE A 215 -15.12 16.50 -12.61
CA PHE A 215 -15.79 16.10 -13.85
C PHE A 215 -17.23 15.62 -13.62
N ALA A 216 -17.48 14.85 -12.56
CA ALA A 216 -18.82 14.42 -12.19
C ALA A 216 -19.72 15.62 -11.84
N ALA A 217 -19.20 16.60 -11.10
CA ALA A 217 -19.93 17.83 -10.80
C ALA A 217 -20.26 18.64 -12.07
N ALA A 218 -19.30 18.76 -13.00
CA ALA A 218 -19.52 19.42 -14.28
C ALA A 218 -20.56 18.67 -15.15
N ALA A 219 -20.48 17.34 -15.22
CA ALA A 219 -21.47 16.52 -15.92
C ALA A 219 -22.86 16.66 -15.31
N MET A 220 -22.97 16.70 -13.98
CA MET A 220 -24.22 16.92 -13.27
C MET A 220 -24.81 18.31 -13.54
N ALA A 221 -23.97 19.35 -13.60
CA ALA A 221 -24.40 20.70 -13.98
C ALA A 221 -24.91 20.75 -15.43
N LEU A 222 -24.20 20.12 -16.38
CA LEU A 222 -24.63 20.01 -17.77
C LEU A 222 -25.96 19.24 -17.90
N ALA A 223 -26.12 18.15 -17.14
CA ALA A 223 -27.36 17.40 -17.09
C ALA A 223 -28.51 18.25 -16.53
N ALA A 224 -28.28 19.02 -15.47
CA ALA A 224 -29.29 19.93 -14.91
C ALA A 224 -29.72 21.01 -15.91
N VAL A 225 -28.77 21.60 -16.65
CA VAL A 225 -29.07 22.56 -17.73
C VAL A 225 -29.87 21.88 -18.86
N GLY A 226 -29.53 20.65 -19.24
CA GLY A 226 -30.28 19.88 -20.23
C GLY A 226 -31.71 19.60 -19.80
N ILE A 227 -31.93 19.15 -18.56
CA ILE A 227 -33.26 18.93 -17.99
C ILE A 227 -34.06 20.23 -17.96
N PHE A 228 -33.44 21.34 -17.54
CA PHE A 228 -34.10 22.66 -17.59
C PHE A 228 -34.52 23.03 -19.01
N GLY A 229 -33.66 22.82 -20.01
CA GLY A 229 -33.97 23.09 -21.42
C GLY A 229 -35.16 22.27 -21.94
N VAL A 230 -35.17 20.96 -21.67
CA VAL A 230 -36.27 20.07 -22.05
C VAL A 230 -37.57 20.47 -21.35
N MET A 231 -37.52 20.74 -20.04
CA MET A 231 -38.69 21.18 -19.27
C MET A 231 -39.22 22.53 -19.75
N ALA A 232 -38.36 23.50 -20.02
CA ALA A 232 -38.74 24.80 -20.57
C ALA A 232 -39.42 24.66 -21.93
N TYR A 233 -38.93 23.75 -22.78
CA TYR A 233 -39.55 23.43 -24.07
C TYR A 233 -40.94 22.80 -23.91
N VAL A 234 -41.09 21.80 -23.03
CA VAL A 234 -42.37 21.12 -22.76
C VAL A 234 -43.40 22.09 -22.19
N VAL A 235 -43.01 22.94 -21.24
CA VAL A 235 -43.88 24.00 -20.70
C VAL A 235 -44.27 24.99 -21.79
N GLY A 236 -43.32 25.39 -22.64
CA GLY A 236 -43.56 26.24 -23.80
C GLY A 236 -44.64 25.69 -24.73
N GLN A 237 -44.60 24.39 -25.04
CA GLN A 237 -45.64 23.73 -25.85
C GLN A 237 -47.01 23.70 -25.14
N ARG A 238 -47.05 23.56 -23.81
CA ARG A 238 -48.29 23.50 -23.00
C ARG A 238 -48.84 24.88 -22.62
N THR A 239 -48.19 25.98 -23.01
CA THR A 239 -48.58 27.35 -22.62
C THR A 239 -50.05 27.68 -22.94
N ARG A 240 -50.57 27.22 -24.08
CA ARG A 240 -51.97 27.47 -24.48
C ARG A 240 -52.97 26.74 -23.57
N GLU A 241 -52.65 25.51 -23.18
CA GLU A 241 -53.47 24.70 -22.27
C GLU A 241 -53.44 25.27 -20.84
N ILE A 242 -52.26 25.71 -20.40
CA ILE A 242 -52.05 26.39 -19.12
C ILE A 242 -52.86 27.70 -19.09
N GLY A 243 -52.84 28.49 -20.17
CA GLY A 243 -53.62 29.73 -20.29
C GLY A 243 -55.14 29.52 -20.20
N ILE A 244 -55.65 28.44 -20.81
CA ILE A 244 -57.07 28.08 -20.72
C ILE A 244 -57.45 27.67 -19.29
N ARG A 245 -56.63 26.85 -18.61
CA ARG A 245 -56.88 26.46 -17.20
C ARG A 245 -56.84 27.65 -16.25
N VAL A 246 -55.90 28.58 -16.44
CA VAL A 246 -55.83 29.81 -15.64
C VAL A 246 -57.07 30.69 -15.89
N ALA A 247 -57.53 30.82 -17.13
CA ALA A 247 -58.76 31.55 -17.45
C ALA A 247 -60.03 30.92 -16.83
N LEU A 248 -60.01 29.60 -16.62
CA LEU A 248 -61.06 28.85 -15.93
C LEU A 248 -60.92 28.87 -14.39
N GLY A 249 -59.95 29.61 -13.84
CA GLY A 249 -59.79 29.82 -12.39
C GLY A 249 -58.84 28.84 -11.68
N ALA A 250 -58.01 28.09 -12.41
CA ALA A 250 -57.05 27.18 -11.79
C ALA A 250 -55.97 27.91 -10.97
N GLU A 251 -55.65 27.36 -9.79
CA GLU A 251 -54.66 27.92 -8.87
C GLU A 251 -53.24 27.75 -9.43
N ARG A 252 -52.44 28.83 -9.43
CA ARG A 252 -51.05 28.83 -9.96
C ARG A 252 -50.16 27.79 -9.27
N THR A 253 -50.40 27.56 -7.99
CA THR A 253 -49.72 26.58 -7.13
C THR A 253 -49.90 25.15 -7.64
N SER A 254 -51.10 24.80 -8.16
CA SER A 254 -51.40 23.48 -8.72
C SER A 254 -50.65 23.22 -10.04
N ILE A 255 -50.46 24.26 -10.85
CA ILE A 255 -49.72 24.17 -12.12
C ILE A 255 -48.21 24.05 -11.87
N LEU A 256 -47.67 24.82 -10.92
CA LEU A 256 -46.27 24.75 -10.52
C LEU A 256 -45.89 23.40 -9.90
N THR A 257 -46.73 22.87 -9.00
CA THR A 257 -46.48 21.55 -8.38
C THR A 257 -46.54 20.41 -9.38
N GLY A 258 -47.46 20.45 -10.36
CA GLY A 258 -47.53 19.45 -11.43
C GLY A 258 -46.23 19.39 -12.24
N THR A 259 -45.74 20.54 -12.70
CA THR A 259 -44.51 20.66 -13.50
C THR A 259 -43.26 20.30 -12.70
N LEU A 260 -43.16 20.74 -11.44
CA LEU A 260 -42.04 20.39 -10.56
C LEU A 260 -42.00 18.89 -10.25
N ARG A 261 -43.15 18.26 -10.06
CA ARG A 261 -43.24 16.81 -9.82
C ARG A 261 -42.81 16.02 -11.06
N GLU A 262 -43.18 16.47 -12.25
CA GLU A 262 -42.74 15.87 -13.52
C GLU A 262 -41.22 15.97 -13.68
N GLY A 263 -40.62 17.13 -13.39
CA GLY A 263 -39.17 17.33 -13.43
C GLY A 263 -38.41 16.50 -12.38
N LEU A 264 -38.89 16.48 -11.13
CA LEU A 264 -38.32 15.67 -10.05
C LEU A 264 -38.44 14.16 -10.33
N ALA A 265 -39.50 13.70 -10.99
CA ALA A 265 -39.64 12.31 -11.39
C ALA A 265 -38.57 11.89 -12.41
N HIS A 266 -38.29 12.73 -13.41
CA HIS A 266 -37.24 12.46 -14.39
C HIS A 266 -35.84 12.49 -13.76
N ALA A 267 -35.57 13.48 -12.89
CA ALA A 267 -34.32 13.55 -12.14
C ALA A 267 -34.15 12.32 -11.21
N GLY A 268 -35.21 11.91 -10.52
CA GLY A 268 -35.23 10.74 -9.64
C GLY A 268 -35.00 9.43 -10.38
N LEU A 269 -35.60 9.25 -11.57
CA LEU A 269 -35.35 8.09 -12.43
C LEU A 269 -33.90 8.04 -12.91
N GLY A 270 -33.36 9.18 -13.36
CA GLY A 270 -31.95 9.28 -13.76
C GLY A 270 -31.00 8.93 -12.60
N LEU A 271 -31.27 9.45 -11.41
CA LEU A 271 -30.50 9.12 -10.19
C LEU A 271 -30.60 7.64 -9.83
N ALA A 272 -31.81 7.06 -9.84
CA ALA A 272 -32.01 5.66 -9.52
C ALA A 272 -31.26 4.74 -10.48
N LEU A 273 -31.36 5.00 -11.79
CA LEU A 273 -30.63 4.26 -12.82
C LEU A 273 -29.11 4.43 -12.67
N GLY A 274 -28.66 5.66 -12.38
CA GLY A 274 -27.25 5.95 -12.13
C GLY A 274 -26.69 5.20 -10.92
N VAL A 275 -27.42 5.15 -9.80
CA VAL A 275 -27.03 4.41 -8.60
C VAL A 275 -26.99 2.91 -8.87
N VAL A 276 -27.99 2.36 -9.56
CA VAL A 276 -27.99 0.94 -9.92
C VAL A 276 -26.81 0.60 -10.83
N ALA A 277 -26.55 1.40 -11.87
CA ALA A 277 -25.40 1.19 -12.74
C ALA A 277 -24.07 1.30 -11.98
N SER A 278 -23.95 2.26 -11.06
CA SER A 278 -22.79 2.42 -10.19
C SER A 278 -22.54 1.18 -9.34
N LEU A 279 -23.56 0.65 -8.68
CA LEU A 279 -23.45 -0.54 -7.82
C LEU A 279 -23.16 -1.82 -8.61
N VAL A 280 -23.54 -1.89 -9.88
CA VAL A 280 -23.25 -3.03 -10.76
C VAL A 280 -21.81 -2.98 -11.29
N LEU A 281 -21.28 -1.78 -11.53
CA LEU A 281 -19.91 -1.59 -12.03
C LEU A 281 -18.83 -1.52 -10.95
N THR A 282 -19.20 -1.28 -9.68
CA THR A 282 -18.28 -1.17 -8.53
C THR A 282 -18.16 -2.52 -7.82
#